data_AF-A0AB38RDV8-F1
#
_entry.id   AF-A0AB38RDV8-F1
#
_cell.length_a   1.000
_cell.length_b   1.000
_cell.length_c   1.000
_cell.angle_alpha   90.00
_cell.angle_beta   90.00
_cell.angle_gamma   90.00
#
_symmetry.space_group_name_H-M   'P 1'
#
loop_
_entity.id
_entity.type
_entity.pdbx_description
1 polymer ?
#
loop_
_entity_poly.entity_id
_entity_poly.type
_entity_poly.pdbx_seq_one_letter_code
_entity_poly.pdbx_strand_id
1 'polypeptide(L)'
;MASKSTKKDSGGEKKVPVGGYVLRDEPIELNEGRPRLKLRVRNTGDRPIQVGSHYHFMEVNRALSFDREQSFGWRLDIPAGTAVRFEPGDEKEVTLVPFGGKQRVQGFNGLVDGWAPTHAAYRPRLPGAVQRAEELGFLSEPQTD
;
A
#
# COMPACT_ATOMS: atom_id res chain seq x y z
N MET A 1 23.59 -15.31 -46.97
CA MET A 1 22.31 -16.04 -46.98
C MET A 1 21.55 -15.75 -45.68
N ALA A 2 20.25 -15.47 -45.81
CA ALA A 2 19.20 -15.41 -44.79
C ALA A 2 19.33 -14.37 -43.65
N SER A 3 18.96 -13.13 -43.96
CA SER A 3 18.38 -12.16 -43.02
C SER A 3 17.11 -12.75 -42.40
N LYS A 4 17.05 -12.87 -41.06
CA LYS A 4 15.81 -13.16 -40.33
C LYS A 4 14.97 -11.89 -40.28
N SER A 5 13.99 -11.81 -41.18
CA SER A 5 12.91 -10.84 -41.16
C SER A 5 12.07 -11.01 -39.89
N THR A 6 12.02 -9.97 -39.06
CA THR A 6 11.03 -9.80 -38.00
C THR A 6 9.65 -9.67 -38.64
N LYS A 7 8.80 -10.67 -38.45
CA LYS A 7 7.39 -10.62 -38.86
C LYS A 7 6.71 -9.48 -38.10
N LYS A 8 6.37 -8.43 -38.84
CA LYS A 8 5.42 -7.39 -38.45
C LYS A 8 4.07 -8.08 -38.27
N ASP A 9 3.55 -8.08 -37.05
CA ASP A 9 2.26 -8.68 -36.71
C ASP A 9 1.18 -7.95 -37.51
N SER A 10 0.61 -8.66 -38.49
CA SER A 10 -0.43 -8.15 -39.37
C SER A 10 -1.74 -8.12 -38.59
N GLY A 11 -2.27 -6.92 -38.35
CA GLY A 11 -3.53 -6.68 -37.64
C GLY A 11 -4.71 -7.43 -38.26
N GLY A 12 -4.97 -8.64 -37.76
CA GLY A 12 -6.24 -9.33 -37.91
C GLY A 12 -7.24 -8.73 -36.94
N GLU A 13 -8.42 -8.36 -37.44
CA GLU A 13 -9.56 -7.94 -36.62
C GLU A 13 -9.82 -9.01 -35.53
N LYS A 14 -9.51 -8.71 -34.26
CA LYS A 14 -9.88 -9.57 -33.13
C LYS A 14 -11.41 -9.66 -33.15
N LYS A 15 -11.96 -10.82 -33.56
CA LYS A 15 -13.40 -11.08 -33.46
C LYS A 15 -13.80 -11.06 -31.99
N VAL A 16 -14.45 -9.98 -31.57
CA VAL A 16 -14.96 -9.83 -30.20
C VAL A 16 -16.47 -10.14 -30.19
N PRO A 17 -16.96 -11.00 -29.27
CA PRO A 17 -18.38 -11.34 -29.18
C PRO A 17 -19.22 -10.12 -28.79
N VAL A 18 -20.54 -10.20 -29.01
CA VAL A 18 -21.48 -9.17 -28.51
C VAL A 18 -21.35 -9.05 -27.00
N GLY A 19 -21.07 -7.83 -26.51
CA GLY A 19 -20.79 -7.57 -25.10
C GLY A 19 -19.33 -7.80 -24.66
N GLY A 20 -18.43 -8.19 -25.58
CA GLY A 20 -17.01 -8.34 -25.28
C GLY A 20 -16.26 -7.00 -25.28
N TYR A 21 -15.09 -6.98 -24.62
CA TYR A 21 -14.21 -5.83 -24.56
C TYR A 21 -13.05 -5.96 -25.55
N VAL A 22 -12.75 -4.88 -26.27
CA VAL A 22 -11.49 -4.72 -27.00
C VAL A 22 -10.56 -3.89 -26.12
N LEU A 23 -9.64 -4.56 -25.43
CA LEU A 23 -8.68 -3.89 -24.56
C LEU A 23 -7.38 -3.63 -25.33
N ARG A 24 -6.64 -2.62 -24.90
CA ARG A 24 -5.24 -2.49 -25.29
C ARG A 24 -4.38 -3.42 -24.45
N ASP A 25 -3.21 -3.77 -24.97
CA ASP A 25 -2.27 -4.67 -24.29
C ASP A 25 -1.38 -3.92 -23.28
N GLU A 26 -1.39 -2.57 -23.29
CA GLU A 26 -0.57 -1.79 -22.36
C GLU A 26 -1.10 -1.88 -20.91
N PRO A 27 -0.21 -2.10 -19.93
CA PRO A 27 -0.59 -2.07 -18.53
C PRO A 27 -0.98 -0.64 -18.10
N ILE A 28 -1.87 -0.55 -17.12
CA ILE A 28 -2.25 0.72 -16.50
C ILE A 28 -1.35 0.94 -15.28
N GLU A 29 -0.62 2.06 -15.26
CA GLU A 29 0.14 2.47 -14.08
C GLU A 29 -0.82 2.98 -12.98
N LEU A 30 -0.65 2.46 -11.77
CA LEU A 30 -1.42 2.86 -10.60
C LEU A 30 -0.63 3.87 -9.76
N ASN A 31 -1.34 4.84 -9.18
CA ASN A 31 -0.77 5.83 -8.27
C ASN A 31 0.43 6.60 -8.88
N GLU A 32 0.39 6.85 -10.19
CA GLU A 32 1.44 7.53 -10.94
C GLU A 32 1.89 8.83 -10.28
N GLY A 33 3.20 9.08 -10.30
CA GLY A 33 3.81 10.30 -9.77
C GLY A 33 3.80 10.42 -8.24
N ARG A 34 3.29 9.42 -7.50
CA ARG A 34 3.33 9.44 -6.03
C ARG A 34 4.65 8.89 -5.49
N PRO A 35 5.14 9.45 -4.36
CA PRO A 35 6.30 8.88 -3.69
C PRO A 35 5.94 7.50 -3.12
N ARG A 36 6.97 6.66 -2.99
CA ARG A 36 6.83 5.27 -2.53
C ARG A 36 7.73 5.04 -1.32
N LEU A 37 7.17 4.41 -0.30
CA LEU A 37 7.87 3.99 0.90
C LEU A 37 7.84 2.46 0.96
N LYS A 38 8.99 1.84 1.18
CA LYS A 38 9.10 0.38 1.36
C LYS A 38 9.32 0.06 2.83
N LEU A 39 8.48 -0.80 3.39
CA LEU A 39 8.59 -1.26 4.77
C LEU A 39 8.60 -2.78 4.82
N ARG A 40 9.50 -3.35 5.64
CA ARG A 40 9.40 -4.74 6.05
C ARG A 40 8.35 -4.87 7.15
N VAL A 41 7.43 -5.80 6.97
CA VAL A 41 6.29 -6.01 7.87
C VAL A 41 6.25 -7.47 8.26
N ARG A 42 6.32 -7.73 9.56
CA ARG A 42 6.30 -9.08 10.13
C ARG A 42 5.02 -9.32 10.92
N ASN A 43 4.34 -10.43 10.65
CA ASN A 43 3.25 -10.88 11.50
C ASN A 43 3.77 -11.72 12.66
N THR A 44 3.74 -11.13 13.87
CA THR A 44 4.15 -11.80 15.11
C THR A 44 3.01 -12.58 15.77
N GLY A 45 1.79 -12.45 15.26
CA GLY A 45 0.61 -13.12 15.78
C GLY A 45 0.50 -14.58 15.32
N ASP A 46 -0.45 -15.28 15.92
CA ASP A 46 -0.81 -16.68 15.66
C ASP A 46 -1.90 -16.85 14.60
N ARG A 47 -2.45 -15.74 14.08
CA ARG A 47 -3.55 -15.70 13.13
C ARG A 47 -3.17 -14.93 11.87
N PRO A 48 -3.76 -15.30 10.72
CA PRO A 48 -3.51 -14.57 9.49
C PRO A 48 -4.12 -13.16 9.55
N ILE A 49 -3.43 -12.20 8.94
CA ILE A 49 -3.84 -10.80 8.89
C ILE A 49 -3.88 -10.35 7.42
N GLN A 50 -4.95 -9.69 7.02
CA GLN A 50 -5.10 -9.16 5.67
C GLN A 50 -5.40 -7.66 5.71
N VAL A 51 -4.60 -6.89 4.97
CA VAL A 51 -4.66 -5.42 4.97
C VAL A 51 -5.08 -4.93 3.58
N GLY A 52 -6.17 -4.17 3.53
CA GLY A 52 -6.73 -3.64 2.28
C GLY A 52 -5.98 -2.42 1.74
N SER A 53 -6.12 -2.19 0.43
CA SER A 53 -5.46 -1.12 -0.34
C SER A 53 -5.55 0.30 0.25
N HIS A 54 -6.66 0.64 0.91
CA HIS A 54 -6.96 2.00 1.41
C HIS A 54 -7.03 2.10 2.93
N TYR A 55 -6.51 1.10 3.65
CA TYR A 55 -6.40 1.15 5.10
C TYR A 55 -5.21 2.04 5.50
N HIS A 56 -5.36 2.87 6.53
CA HIS A 56 -4.24 3.68 7.03
C HIS A 56 -3.19 2.78 7.66
N PHE A 57 -2.02 2.69 7.02
CA PHE A 57 -1.09 1.60 7.29
C PHE A 57 -0.52 1.63 8.71
N MET A 58 -0.31 2.82 9.29
CA MET A 58 0.07 2.97 10.70
C MET A 58 -0.91 2.30 11.68
N GLU A 59 -2.19 2.21 11.32
CA GLU A 59 -3.27 1.74 12.19
C GLU A 59 -3.61 0.27 11.98
N VAL A 60 -2.86 -0.47 11.15
CA VAL A 60 -3.11 -1.91 10.95
C VAL A 60 -2.89 -2.70 12.23
N ASN A 61 -3.38 -3.93 12.26
CA ASN A 61 -3.38 -4.81 13.41
C ASN A 61 -2.07 -4.74 14.23
N ARG A 62 -2.24 -4.61 15.55
CA ARG A 62 -1.16 -4.47 16.54
C ARG A 62 -0.11 -5.58 16.52
N ALA A 63 -0.46 -6.77 16.04
CA ALA A 63 0.45 -7.91 15.90
C ALA A 63 1.41 -7.81 14.69
N LEU A 64 1.18 -6.87 13.78
CA LEU A 64 2.14 -6.56 12.72
C LEU A 64 3.24 -5.64 13.28
N SER A 65 4.49 -6.10 13.22
CA SER A 65 5.68 -5.34 13.61
C SER A 65 6.32 -4.73 12.36
N PHE A 66 6.49 -3.40 12.38
CA PHE A 66 7.12 -2.58 11.33
C PHE A 66 7.29 -1.14 11.84
N ASP A 67 7.93 -0.27 11.06
CA ASP A 67 8.08 1.14 11.42
C ASP A 67 6.76 1.91 11.26
N ARG A 68 6.04 2.08 12.38
CA ARG A 68 4.72 2.74 12.36
C ARG A 68 4.84 4.23 12.12
N GLU A 69 5.87 4.88 12.66
CA GLU A 69 6.06 6.32 12.51
C GLU A 69 6.26 6.69 11.04
N GLN A 70 7.07 5.93 10.31
CA GLN A 70 7.28 6.13 8.87
C GLN A 70 6.00 5.94 8.05
N SER A 71 5.09 5.06 8.50
CA SER A 71 3.83 4.76 7.81
C SER A 71 2.68 5.75 8.05
N PHE A 72 2.91 6.83 8.80
CA PHE A 72 1.89 7.86 9.07
C PHE A 72 1.43 8.58 7.79
N GLY A 73 0.12 8.51 7.51
CA GLY A 73 -0.49 9.08 6.31
C GLY A 73 -0.29 8.24 5.04
N TRP A 74 0.17 6.99 5.17
CA TRP A 74 0.39 6.08 4.04
C TRP A 74 -0.66 4.96 3.97
N ARG A 75 -0.81 4.39 2.76
CA ARG A 75 -1.64 3.21 2.46
C ARG A 75 -0.91 2.30 1.47
N LEU A 76 -1.34 1.05 1.29
CA LEU A 76 -0.71 0.12 0.35
C LEU A 76 -0.75 0.61 -1.11
N ASP A 77 0.37 0.47 -1.81
CA ASP A 77 0.50 0.72 -3.26
C ASP A 77 0.06 -0.50 -4.08
N ILE A 78 -1.23 -0.84 -3.98
CA ILE A 78 -1.81 -2.01 -4.67
C ILE A 78 -3.11 -1.61 -5.38
N PRO A 79 -3.61 -2.42 -6.33
CA PRO A 79 -4.88 -2.15 -6.99
C PRO A 79 -6.02 -1.91 -5.99
N ALA A 80 -6.86 -0.92 -6.27
CA ALA A 80 -7.97 -0.57 -5.39
C ALA A 80 -8.90 -1.77 -5.17
N GLY A 81 -9.34 -1.97 -3.93
CA GLY A 81 -10.17 -3.11 -3.52
C GLY A 81 -9.42 -4.41 -3.26
N THR A 82 -8.12 -4.50 -3.57
CA THR A 82 -7.28 -5.66 -3.22
C THR A 82 -6.65 -5.53 -1.83
N ALA A 83 -5.93 -6.57 -1.39
CA ALA A 83 -5.30 -6.64 -0.08
C ALA A 83 -4.00 -7.45 -0.09
N VAL A 84 -3.13 -7.19 0.87
CA VAL A 84 -1.94 -8.01 1.17
C VAL A 84 -2.24 -8.89 2.38
N ARG A 85 -1.90 -10.17 2.26
CA ARG A 85 -2.09 -11.18 3.30
C ARG A 85 -0.74 -11.55 3.93
N PHE A 86 -0.73 -11.60 5.27
CA PHE A 86 0.38 -12.02 6.10
C PHE A 86 -0.05 -13.27 6.87
N GLU A 87 0.63 -14.40 6.64
CA GLU A 87 0.44 -15.60 7.46
C GLU A 87 1.11 -15.42 8.84
N PRO A 88 0.77 -16.24 9.85
CA PRO A 88 1.49 -16.24 11.12
C PRO A 88 3.00 -16.45 10.93
N GLY A 89 3.83 -15.57 11.49
CA GLY A 89 5.30 -15.62 11.36
C GLY A 89 5.87 -15.08 10.04
N ASP A 90 5.03 -14.72 9.08
CA ASP A 90 5.41 -14.22 7.76
C ASP A 90 6.04 -12.82 7.85
N GLU A 91 7.05 -12.56 7.01
CA GLU A 91 7.70 -11.26 6.87
C GLU A 91 7.77 -10.89 5.40
N LYS A 92 7.22 -9.72 5.04
CA LYS A 92 7.15 -9.24 3.66
C LYS A 92 7.52 -7.78 3.56
N GLU A 93 8.23 -7.42 2.50
CA GLU A 93 8.36 -6.03 2.08
C GLU A 93 7.05 -5.60 1.39
N VAL A 94 6.49 -4.48 1.83
CA VAL A 94 5.34 -3.83 1.17
C VAL A 94 5.72 -2.44 0.69
N THR A 95 5.10 -2.04 -0.42
CA THR A 95 5.19 -0.67 -0.93
C THR A 95 3.96 0.12 -0.52
N LEU A 96 4.17 1.32 -0.01
CA LEU A 96 3.14 2.25 0.40
C LEU A 96 3.16 3.52 -0.47
N VAL A 97 1.98 4.15 -0.63
CA VAL A 97 1.82 5.50 -1.17
C VAL A 97 1.11 6.41 -0.18
N PRO A 98 1.33 7.74 -0.23
CA PRO A 98 0.57 8.67 0.59
C PRO A 98 -0.91 8.63 0.26
N PHE A 99 -1.75 8.87 1.26
CA PHE A 99 -3.12 9.30 1.00
C PHE A 99 -3.12 10.56 0.12
N GLY A 100 -4.06 10.62 -0.83
CA GLY A 100 -4.29 11.82 -1.62
C GLY A 100 -5.29 12.77 -0.95
N GLY A 101 -5.77 13.75 -1.73
CA GLY A 101 -6.81 14.68 -1.27
C GLY A 101 -6.38 15.48 -0.05
N LYS A 102 -7.29 15.67 0.90
CA LYS A 102 -7.05 16.47 2.13
C LYS A 102 -6.17 15.76 3.17
N GLN A 103 -5.76 14.51 2.93
CA GLN A 103 -4.99 13.69 3.88
C GLN A 103 -5.60 13.70 5.29
N ARG A 104 -6.92 13.49 5.38
CA ARG A 104 -7.65 13.41 6.65
C ARG A 104 -8.07 11.96 6.89
N VAL A 105 -7.49 11.35 7.91
CA VAL A 105 -7.69 9.96 8.34
C VAL A 105 -8.70 9.95 9.47
N GLN A 106 -9.73 9.12 9.39
CA GLN A 106 -10.79 9.00 10.41
C GLN A 106 -11.19 7.52 10.58
N GLY A 107 -11.47 7.11 11.81
CA GLY A 107 -11.88 5.73 12.12
C GLY A 107 -10.67 4.83 12.33
N PHE A 108 -10.55 3.75 11.56
CA PHE A 108 -9.48 2.75 11.69
C PHE A 108 -9.33 2.22 13.13
N ASN A 109 -8.24 2.54 13.84
CA ASN A 109 -8.05 2.22 15.27
C ASN A 109 -8.10 3.48 16.15
N GLY A 110 -8.53 4.62 15.60
CA GLY A 110 -8.62 5.89 16.30
C GLY A 110 -7.27 6.46 16.71
N LEU A 111 -6.16 6.03 16.08
CA LEU A 111 -4.81 6.49 16.45
C LEU A 111 -4.51 7.89 15.91
N VAL A 112 -5.24 8.37 14.89
CA VAL A 112 -5.00 9.71 14.32
C VAL A 112 -6.23 10.60 14.38
N ASP A 113 -7.35 10.15 13.84
CA ASP A 113 -8.63 10.89 13.76
C ASP A 113 -8.46 12.37 13.41
N GLY A 114 -7.79 12.63 12.28
CA GLY A 114 -7.52 13.98 11.84
C GLY A 114 -6.58 14.07 10.65
N TRP A 115 -5.96 15.24 10.52
CA TRP A 115 -5.03 15.52 9.44
C TRP A 115 -3.73 14.74 9.62
N ALA A 116 -3.34 14.00 8.59
CA ALA A 116 -2.21 13.08 8.57
C ALA A 116 -1.32 13.33 7.33
N PRO A 117 -0.62 14.48 7.28
CA PRO A 117 0.21 14.80 6.13
C PRO A 117 1.50 13.97 6.12
N THR A 118 1.83 13.41 4.97
CA THR A 118 2.98 12.52 4.81
C THR A 118 4.33 13.27 4.76
N HIS A 119 4.39 14.40 4.06
CA HIS A 119 5.63 15.16 3.80
C HIS A 119 5.58 16.60 4.33
N ALA A 120 4.73 16.89 5.31
CA ALA A 120 4.71 18.21 5.94
C ALA A 120 5.77 18.27 7.05
N ALA A 121 6.47 19.41 7.15
CA ALA A 121 7.34 19.69 8.29
C ALA A 121 6.55 19.72 9.61
N TYR A 122 5.32 20.23 9.56
CA TYR A 122 4.40 20.27 10.70
C TYR A 122 3.45 19.07 10.70
N ARG A 123 3.65 18.13 11.63
CA ARG A 123 2.84 16.91 11.83
C ARG A 123 2.33 16.83 13.27
N PRO A 124 1.36 17.67 13.69
CA PRO A 124 0.99 17.82 15.10
C PRO A 124 0.38 16.57 15.73
N ARG A 125 -0.22 15.69 14.91
CA ARG A 125 -0.86 14.46 15.39
C ARG A 125 0.08 13.27 15.44
N LEU A 126 1.24 13.34 14.80
CA LEU A 126 2.18 12.22 14.73
C LEU A 126 2.67 11.81 16.14
N PRO A 127 3.16 12.72 17.00
CA PRO A 127 3.63 12.32 18.33
C PRO A 127 2.55 11.64 19.17
N GLY A 128 1.35 12.22 19.20
CA GLY A 128 0.22 11.62 19.94
C GLY A 128 -0.34 10.35 19.31
N ALA A 129 -0.13 10.12 18.00
CA ALA A 129 -0.50 8.87 17.35
C ALA A 129 0.49 7.75 17.69
N VAL A 130 1.79 8.05 17.70
CA VAL A 130 2.85 7.11 18.10
C VAL A 130 2.67 6.72 19.57
N GLN A 131 2.51 7.71 20.45
CA GLN A 131 2.28 7.45 21.88
C GLN A 131 1.05 6.56 22.11
N ARG A 132 -0.09 6.85 21.46
CA ARG A 132 -1.30 6.00 21.58
C ARG A 132 -1.07 4.59 21.02
N ALA A 133 -0.30 4.46 19.94
CA ALA A 133 0.03 3.16 19.38
C ALA A 133 0.81 2.33 20.41
N GLU A 134 1.82 2.91 21.04
CA GLU A 134 2.61 2.28 22.11
C GLU A 134 1.74 1.89 23.31
N GLU A 135 0.95 2.83 23.83
CA GLU A 135 0.05 2.61 24.99
C GLU A 135 -0.97 1.48 24.73
N LEU A 136 -1.44 1.33 23.49
CA LEU A 136 -2.40 0.30 23.09
C LEU A 136 -1.74 -1.01 22.62
N GLY A 137 -0.40 -1.10 22.69
CA GLY A 137 0.37 -2.30 22.38
C GLY A 137 0.49 -2.62 20.89
N PHE A 138 0.50 -1.60 20.03
CA PHE A 138 0.85 -1.74 18.62
C PHE A 138 2.36 -1.88 18.47
N LEU A 139 2.80 -3.04 17.97
CA LEU A 139 4.22 -3.33 17.79
C LEU A 139 4.82 -2.41 16.74
N SER A 140 5.93 -1.75 17.08
CA SER A 140 6.67 -0.87 16.18
C SER A 140 8.16 -1.16 16.28
N GLU A 141 8.79 -1.38 15.14
CA GLU A 141 10.23 -1.60 15.02
C GLU A 141 10.79 -0.54 14.05
N PRO A 142 11.62 0.39 14.54
CA PRO A 142 12.23 1.39 13.68
C PRO A 142 13.05 0.72 12.57
N GLN A 143 12.77 1.06 11.32
CA GLN A 143 13.57 0.59 10.21
C GLN A 143 14.76 1.54 10.05
N THR A 144 15.96 1.07 10.44
CA THR A 144 17.21 1.77 10.15
C THR A 144 17.58 1.52 8.70
N ASP A 145 17.90 2.60 7.97
CA ASP A 145 18.45 2.56 6.61
C ASP A 145 19.84 1.91 6.55
#